data_AF-A0A060BP57-F1
#
_entry.id   AF-A0A060BP57-F1
#
_cell.length_a   1.000
_cell.length_b   1.000
_cell.length_c   1.000
_cell.angle_alpha   90.00
_cell.angle_beta   90.00
_cell.angle_gamma   90.00
#
_symmetry.space_group_name_H-M   'P 1'
#
loop_
_entity.id
_entity.type
_entity.pdbx_description
1 polymer ?
#
loop_
_entity_poly.entity_id
_entity_poly.type
_entity_poly.pdbx_seq_one_letter_code
_entity_poly.pdbx_strand_id
1 'polypeptide(L)'
;GAGLHLEPSDLGFLDLDDPAGAVLGGGLGWVALSDRLAAVLEALDGGPGVAGVDYGPGADESGVLELTETGVRLDAATAAGGRWVATTLVQLVRAQAVLQAHAGAGTRLPRGRVADRPRYPWRGLSLDVARNFVPPPALRRVVDLLSDVKLNVLHLHLT
;
A
#
# COMPACT_ATOMS: atom_id res chain seq x y z
N GLY A 1 -13.67 18.38 12.64
CA GLY A 1 -12.36 17.71 12.76
C GLY A 1 -11.73 17.77 11.40
N ALA A 2 -10.52 18.32 11.29
CA ALA A 2 -9.85 18.54 10.02
C ALA A 2 -9.53 17.18 9.37
N GLY A 3 -10.33 16.77 8.39
CA GLY A 3 -9.99 15.65 7.53
C GLY A 3 -8.77 16.04 6.70
N LEU A 4 -7.83 15.10 6.55
CA LEU A 4 -6.71 15.25 5.63
C LEU A 4 -7.28 15.28 4.20
N HIS A 5 -7.59 16.46 3.69
CA HIS A 5 -8.01 16.66 2.30
C HIS A 5 -6.74 16.75 1.46
N LEU A 6 -6.23 15.60 1.02
CA LEU A 6 -5.17 15.56 0.01
C LEU A 6 -5.84 15.77 -1.35
N GLU A 7 -5.51 16.88 -2.01
CA GLU A 7 -6.02 17.14 -3.36
C GLU A 7 -5.47 16.07 -4.33
N PRO A 8 -6.14 15.79 -5.46
CA PRO A 8 -5.64 14.86 -6.48
C PRO A 8 -4.21 15.16 -6.97
N SER A 9 -3.75 16.40 -6.82
CA SER A 9 -2.36 16.85 -7.05
C SER A 9 -1.36 16.36 -5.99
N ASP A 10 -1.81 16.12 -4.77
CA ASP A 10 -0.98 15.77 -3.61
C ASP A 10 -0.66 14.27 -3.56
N LEU A 11 -1.50 13.44 -4.21
CA LEU A 11 -1.31 11.98 -4.29
C LEU A 11 -0.69 11.51 -5.61
N GLY A 12 -0.24 12.43 -6.47
CA GLY A 12 0.39 12.09 -7.73
C GLY A 12 -0.48 11.14 -8.55
N PHE A 13 -1.49 11.67 -9.23
CA PHE A 13 -2.28 10.92 -10.20
C PHE A 13 -1.34 10.05 -11.05
N LEU A 14 -1.40 8.71 -10.89
CA LEU A 14 -0.69 7.81 -11.79
C LEU A 14 -1.49 7.79 -13.08
N ASP A 15 -1.21 8.79 -13.93
CA ASP A 15 -1.78 8.92 -15.25
C ASP A 15 -1.33 7.72 -16.09
N LEU A 16 -2.29 6.88 -16.46
CA LEU A 16 -2.02 5.74 -17.33
C LEU A 16 -2.08 6.11 -18.81
N ASP A 17 -2.50 7.35 -19.13
CA ASP A 17 -2.66 7.87 -20.50
C ASP A 17 -1.42 8.59 -21.03
N ASP A 18 -0.30 8.66 -20.28
CA ASP A 18 1.01 8.96 -20.87
C ASP A 18 1.46 7.74 -21.70
N PRO A 19 1.48 7.83 -23.05
CA PRO A 19 1.85 6.70 -23.90
C PRO A 19 3.34 6.33 -23.79
N ALA A 20 4.17 7.15 -23.13
CA ALA A 20 5.54 6.79 -22.77
C ALA A 20 5.65 6.08 -21.40
N GLY A 21 4.58 6.08 -20.60
CA GLY A 21 4.66 5.95 -19.15
C GLY A 21 3.70 4.98 -18.48
N ALA A 22 2.77 4.30 -19.16
CA ALA A 22 2.00 3.27 -18.46
C ALA A 22 1.35 2.17 -19.31
N VAL A 23 1.94 1.83 -20.45
CA VAL A 23 1.68 0.52 -21.05
C VAL A 23 2.62 -0.45 -20.36
N LEU A 24 2.13 -1.37 -19.51
CA LEU A 24 2.98 -2.50 -19.04
C LEU A 24 3.15 -3.59 -20.12
N GLY A 25 3.12 -3.15 -21.37
CA GLY A 25 3.51 -3.82 -22.59
C GLY A 25 4.14 -2.76 -23.49
N GLY A 26 5.26 -2.20 -23.05
CA GLY A 26 6.06 -1.23 -23.81
C GLY A 26 6.24 0.12 -23.12
N GLY A 27 7.08 0.20 -22.08
CA GLY A 27 7.62 1.49 -21.64
C GLY A 27 7.97 1.61 -20.16
N LEU A 28 7.15 1.10 -19.24
CA LEU A 28 7.54 0.97 -17.84
C LEU A 28 7.79 -0.49 -17.51
N GLY A 29 9.06 -0.84 -17.28
CA GLY A 29 9.40 -2.12 -16.65
C GLY A 29 8.84 -2.18 -15.22
N TRP A 30 8.63 -3.40 -14.72
CA TRP A 30 8.21 -3.68 -13.33
C TRP A 30 8.93 -2.83 -12.28
N VAL A 31 10.23 -2.57 -12.50
CA VAL A 31 11.09 -1.74 -11.64
C VAL A 31 10.57 -0.31 -11.49
N ALA A 32 10.20 0.36 -12.58
CA ALA A 32 9.72 1.74 -12.54
C ALA A 32 8.36 1.85 -11.82
N LEU A 33 7.50 0.82 -11.97
CA LEU A 33 6.24 0.75 -11.25
C LEU A 33 6.46 0.48 -9.76
N SER A 34 7.38 -0.42 -9.41
CA SER A 34 7.70 -0.70 -8.00
C SER A 34 8.28 0.53 -7.31
N ASP A 35 9.15 1.29 -7.98
CA ASP A 35 9.75 2.50 -7.42
C ASP A 35 8.69 3.60 -7.19
N ARG A 36 7.75 3.78 -8.13
CA ARG A 36 6.62 4.70 -7.97
C ARG A 36 5.70 4.28 -6.81
N LEU A 37 5.37 2.99 -6.70
CA LEU A 37 4.55 2.49 -5.59
C LEU A 37 5.25 2.64 -4.24
N ALA A 38 6.57 2.42 -4.19
CA ALA A 38 7.37 2.65 -2.99
C ALA A 38 7.35 4.12 -2.59
N ALA A 39 7.51 5.05 -3.55
CA ALA A 39 7.44 6.48 -3.29
C ALA A 39 6.05 6.93 -2.78
N VAL A 40 4.96 6.36 -3.31
CA VAL A 40 3.60 6.62 -2.79
C VAL A 40 3.45 6.13 -1.36
N LEU A 41 3.90 4.91 -1.05
CA LEU A 41 3.86 4.37 0.32
C LEU A 41 4.70 5.20 1.28
N GLU A 42 5.89 5.64 0.87
CA GLU A 42 6.77 6.50 1.67
C GLU A 42 6.15 7.88 1.93
N ALA A 43 5.50 8.47 0.92
CA ALA A 43 4.77 9.73 1.08
C ALA A 43 3.62 9.60 2.09
N LEU A 44 2.88 8.48 2.05
CA LEU A 44 1.76 8.18 2.96
C LEU A 44 2.22 7.88 4.39
N ASP A 45 3.40 7.26 4.55
CA ASP A 45 4.00 6.98 5.86
C ASP A 45 4.59 8.23 6.54
N GLY A 46 4.53 9.39 5.88
CA GLY A 46 4.94 10.67 6.44
C GLY A 46 6.44 10.93 6.24
N GLY A 47 6.82 11.29 5.01
CA GLY A 47 8.15 11.82 4.71
C GLY A 47 8.60 12.91 5.71
N PRO A 48 9.90 13.28 5.74
CA PRO A 48 10.44 14.16 6.76
C PRO A 48 9.60 15.45 6.91
N GLY A 49 8.90 15.60 8.05
CA GLY A 49 8.12 16.78 8.39
C GLY A 49 6.60 16.60 8.60
N VAL A 50 6.03 15.40 8.42
CA VAL A 50 4.58 15.21 8.66
C VAL A 50 4.30 14.89 10.13
N ALA A 51 3.85 15.89 10.89
CA ALA A 51 3.43 15.74 12.28
C ALA A 51 1.94 15.32 12.35
N GLY A 52 1.69 14.18 13.01
CA GLY A 52 0.34 13.66 13.29
C GLY A 52 -0.02 12.48 12.40
N VAL A 53 0.57 11.33 12.66
CA VAL A 53 0.26 10.10 11.92
C VAL A 53 -0.67 9.24 12.77
N ASP A 54 -1.91 9.07 12.31
CA ASP A 54 -2.96 8.29 12.99
C ASP A 54 -2.78 6.79 12.67
N TYR A 55 -1.72 6.19 13.20
CA TYR A 55 -1.44 4.75 13.11
C TYR A 55 -1.74 4.08 14.45
N GLY A 56 -2.45 2.95 14.41
CA GLY A 56 -2.64 2.06 15.57
C GLY A 56 -4.06 1.56 15.75
N PRO A 57 -4.30 0.71 16.77
CA PRO A 57 -5.64 0.18 17.06
C PRO A 57 -6.63 1.31 17.35
N GLY A 58 -7.67 1.41 16.53
CA GLY A 58 -8.72 2.43 16.66
C GLY A 58 -8.59 3.61 15.69
N ALA A 59 -7.48 3.72 14.95
CA ALA A 59 -7.38 4.63 13.81
C ALA A 59 -8.40 4.23 12.74
N ASP A 60 -8.93 5.21 12.00
CA ASP A 60 -9.71 4.90 10.81
C ASP A 60 -8.76 4.37 9.73
N GLU A 61 -8.99 3.13 9.32
CA GLU A 61 -8.17 2.38 8.37
C GLU A 61 -8.95 2.13 7.06
N SER A 62 -10.07 2.82 6.87
CA SER A 62 -10.91 2.69 5.68
C SER A 62 -10.38 3.52 4.50
N GLY A 63 -10.73 3.07 3.31
CA GLY A 63 -10.45 3.82 2.10
C GLY A 63 -11.01 3.17 0.83
N VAL A 64 -10.80 3.85 -0.29
CA VAL A 64 -11.30 3.48 -1.60
C VAL A 64 -10.18 3.54 -2.63
N LEU A 65 -10.02 2.43 -3.37
CA LEU A 65 -9.20 2.35 -4.58
C LEU A 65 -10.14 2.39 -5.79
N GLU A 66 -9.87 3.28 -6.73
CA GLU A 66 -10.58 3.33 -8.01
C GLU A 66 -9.59 3.29 -9.17
N LEU A 67 -9.79 2.33 -10.07
CA LEU A 67 -9.02 2.15 -11.30
C LEU A 67 -9.95 2.48 -12.47
N THR A 68 -9.64 3.59 -13.14
CA THR A 68 -10.43 4.11 -14.26
C THR A 68 -9.72 3.86 -15.59
N GLU A 69 -10.26 4.38 -16.68
CA GLU A 69 -9.53 4.37 -17.96
C GLU A 69 -8.28 5.25 -17.89
N THR A 70 -8.37 6.39 -17.19
CA THR A 70 -7.37 7.45 -17.24
C THR A 70 -6.37 7.40 -16.09
N GLY A 71 -6.61 6.57 -15.08
CA GLY A 71 -5.67 6.44 -13.97
C GLY A 71 -6.21 5.73 -12.74
N VAL A 72 -5.41 5.81 -11.67
CA VAL A 72 -5.69 5.24 -10.35
C VAL A 72 -5.92 6.35 -9.33
N ARG A 73 -7.01 6.25 -8.58
CA ARG A 73 -7.34 7.12 -7.45
C ARG A 73 -7.33 6.34 -6.14
N LEU A 74 -6.65 6.89 -5.13
CA LEU A 74 -6.62 6.42 -3.76
C LEU A 74 -7.32 7.46 -2.89
N ASP A 75 -8.30 7.07 -2.09
CA ASP A 75 -9.06 7.97 -1.22
C ASP A 75 -9.15 7.38 0.18
N ALA A 76 -8.76 8.14 1.20
CA ALA A 76 -8.80 7.74 2.60
C ALA A 76 -8.78 8.97 3.51
N ALA A 77 -9.44 8.87 4.67
CA ALA A 77 -9.51 9.97 5.64
C ALA A 77 -8.21 10.14 6.46
N THR A 78 -7.35 9.12 6.47
CA THR A 78 -6.14 9.04 7.31
C THR A 78 -4.97 8.45 6.52
N ALA A 79 -3.75 8.65 7.03
CA ALA A 79 -2.56 7.99 6.52
C ALA A 79 -2.67 6.46 6.57
N ALA A 80 -3.25 5.90 7.65
CA ALA A 80 -3.44 4.46 7.79
C ALA A 80 -4.40 3.88 6.74
N GLY A 81 -5.52 4.55 6.49
CA GLY A 81 -6.41 4.19 5.38
C GLY A 81 -5.68 4.28 4.04
N GLY A 82 -4.99 5.39 3.77
CA GLY A 82 -4.25 5.60 2.53
C GLY A 82 -3.23 4.50 2.26
N ARG A 83 -2.46 4.12 3.29
CA ARG A 83 -1.50 3.01 3.24
C ARG A 83 -2.16 1.69 2.85
N TRP A 84 -3.29 1.35 3.45
CA TRP A 84 -4.00 0.09 3.14
C TRP A 84 -4.62 0.07 1.75
N VAL A 85 -5.11 1.22 1.26
CA VAL A 85 -5.55 1.33 -0.14
C VAL A 85 -4.37 1.15 -1.09
N ALA A 86 -3.22 1.78 -0.81
CA ALA A 86 -2.00 1.62 -1.61
C ALA A 86 -1.47 0.17 -1.58
N THR A 87 -1.50 -0.52 -0.42
CA THR A 87 -1.19 -1.96 -0.33
C THR A 87 -2.09 -2.79 -1.24
N THR A 88 -3.38 -2.44 -1.33
CA THR A 88 -4.33 -3.12 -2.24
C THR A 88 -3.93 -2.94 -3.70
N LEU A 89 -3.52 -1.73 -4.10
CA LEU A 89 -3.00 -1.47 -5.44
C LEU A 89 -1.75 -2.31 -5.74
N VAL A 90 -0.79 -2.36 -4.81
CA VAL A 90 0.41 -3.21 -4.93
C VAL A 90 0.05 -4.68 -5.13
N GLN A 91 -0.91 -5.19 -4.37
CA GLN A 91 -1.39 -6.57 -4.49
C GLN A 91 -2.03 -6.83 -5.87
N LEU A 92 -2.86 -5.91 -6.37
CA LEU A 92 -3.47 -6.02 -7.70
C LEU A 92 -2.41 -6.02 -8.81
N VAL A 93 -1.44 -5.11 -8.73
CA VAL A 93 -0.30 -5.02 -9.65
C VAL A 93 0.50 -6.33 -9.66
N ARG A 94 0.86 -6.86 -8.49
CA ARG A 94 1.58 -8.14 -8.34
C ARG A 94 0.77 -9.30 -8.94
N ALA A 95 -0.53 -9.38 -8.63
CA ALA A 95 -1.40 -10.43 -9.13
C ALA A 95 -1.53 -10.41 -10.66
N GLN A 96 -1.69 -9.22 -11.26
CA GLN A 96 -1.74 -9.07 -12.71
C GLN A 96 -0.41 -9.47 -13.37
N ALA A 97 0.73 -9.02 -12.82
CA ALA A 97 2.05 -9.40 -13.32
C ALA A 97 2.25 -10.93 -13.34
N VAL A 98 1.81 -11.63 -12.30
CA VAL A 98 1.83 -13.11 -12.27
C VAL A 98 0.93 -13.69 -13.36
N LEU A 99 -0.33 -13.28 -13.45
CA LEU A 99 -1.27 -13.80 -14.45
C LEU A 99 -0.78 -13.59 -15.89
N GLN A 100 -0.17 -12.44 -16.17
CA GLN A 100 0.28 -12.07 -17.52
C GLN A 100 1.63 -12.65 -17.91
N ALA A 101 2.53 -12.92 -16.95
CA ALA A 101 3.72 -13.73 -17.21
C ALA A 101 3.36 -15.11 -17.78
N HIS A 102 2.19 -15.65 -17.42
CA HIS A 102 1.69 -16.93 -17.94
C HIS A 102 0.92 -16.78 -19.26
N ALA A 103 0.47 -15.57 -19.62
CA ALA A 103 -0.36 -15.31 -20.79
C ALA A 103 0.37 -14.62 -21.96
N GLY A 104 1.61 -14.15 -21.76
CA GLY A 104 2.43 -13.50 -22.80
C GLY A 104 1.93 -12.11 -23.25
N ALA A 105 0.99 -11.51 -22.52
CA ALA A 105 0.43 -10.19 -22.78
C ALA A 105 1.02 -9.14 -21.83
N GLY A 106 1.09 -7.88 -22.26
CA GLY A 106 1.49 -6.77 -21.38
C GLY A 106 0.55 -6.60 -20.19
N THR A 107 1.05 -6.07 -19.07
CA THR A 107 0.27 -5.93 -17.84
C THR A 107 -0.83 -4.88 -17.99
N ARG A 108 -2.07 -5.27 -17.75
CA ARG A 108 -3.22 -4.37 -17.72
C ARG A 108 -3.89 -4.49 -16.37
N LEU A 109 -4.07 -3.37 -15.70
CA LEU A 109 -4.85 -3.32 -14.48
C LEU A 109 -6.34 -3.39 -14.82
N PRO A 110 -7.14 -4.21 -14.11
CA PRO A 110 -8.58 -4.20 -14.29
C PRO A 110 -9.15 -2.87 -13.80
N ARG A 111 -10.17 -2.38 -14.51
CA ARG A 111 -10.95 -1.24 -14.07
C ARG A 111 -11.90 -1.66 -12.96
N GLY A 112 -12.16 -0.78 -12.01
CA GLY A 112 -13.10 -1.06 -10.94
C GLY A 112 -12.87 -0.21 -9.70
N ARG A 113 -13.74 -0.43 -8.71
CA ARG A 113 -13.73 0.28 -7.44
C ARG A 113 -13.71 -0.73 -6.30
N VAL A 114 -12.75 -0.57 -5.39
CA VAL A 114 -12.62 -1.37 -4.17
C VAL A 114 -12.78 -0.42 -2.99
N ALA A 115 -13.85 -0.58 -2.22
CA ALA A 115 -13.99 0.08 -0.92
C ALA A 115 -13.64 -0.94 0.16
N ASP A 116 -12.63 -0.65 0.97
CA ASP A 116 -12.10 -1.56 1.97
C ASP A 116 -12.09 -0.90 3.35
N ARG A 117 -12.38 -1.70 4.38
CA ARG A 117 -12.27 -1.31 5.79
C ARG A 117 -12.09 -2.55 6.65
N PRO A 118 -11.30 -2.48 7.72
CA PRO A 118 -11.14 -3.62 8.60
C PRO A 118 -12.43 -3.91 9.36
N ARG A 119 -12.71 -5.20 9.57
CA ARG A 119 -13.79 -5.64 10.47
C ARG A 119 -13.43 -5.42 11.94
N TYR A 120 -12.16 -5.59 12.29
CA TYR A 120 -11.65 -5.49 13.65
C TYR A 120 -10.48 -4.51 13.73
N PRO A 121 -10.45 -3.59 14.70
CA PRO A 121 -9.38 -2.60 14.83
C PRO A 121 -8.05 -3.20 15.31
N TRP A 122 -8.07 -4.39 15.92
CA TRP A 122 -6.88 -5.08 16.40
C TRP A 122 -6.60 -6.32 15.55
N ARG A 123 -5.52 -6.29 14.77
CA ARG A 123 -5.11 -7.41 13.90
C ARG A 123 -3.60 -7.56 14.01
N GLY A 124 -3.12 -8.61 14.65
CA GLY A 124 -1.71 -8.70 14.95
C GLY A 124 -1.11 -10.08 14.96
N LEU A 125 0.21 -10.09 15.12
CA LEU A 125 1.06 -11.27 15.28
C LEU A 125 1.77 -11.19 16.63
N SER A 126 1.78 -12.30 17.37
CA SER A 126 2.61 -12.44 18.58
C SER A 126 3.89 -13.19 18.24
N LEU A 127 5.04 -12.60 18.58
CA LEU A 127 6.36 -13.18 18.34
C LEU A 127 7.12 -13.33 19.65
N ASP A 128 7.56 -14.55 19.95
CA ASP A 128 8.40 -14.86 21.10
C ASP A 128 9.87 -14.68 20.73
N VAL A 129 10.46 -13.59 21.23
CA VAL A 129 11.88 -13.27 21.03
C VAL A 129 12.73 -13.60 22.24
N ALA A 130 12.11 -14.07 23.33
CA ALA A 130 12.78 -14.43 24.58
C ALA A 130 13.38 -15.85 24.50
N ARG A 131 12.67 -16.80 23.87
CA ARG A 131 13.16 -18.18 23.72
C ARG A 131 14.21 -18.34 22.63
N ASN A 132 14.04 -17.60 21.54
CA ASN A 132 14.96 -17.58 20.41
C ASN A 132 15.15 -16.13 19.98
N PHE A 133 16.36 -15.62 20.13
CA PHE A 133 16.66 -14.23 19.78
C PHE A 133 16.42 -13.98 18.29
N VAL A 134 15.60 -12.97 17.98
CA VAL A 134 15.36 -12.50 16.62
C VAL A 134 16.04 -11.13 16.46
N PRO A 135 17.04 -11.00 15.58
CA PRO A 135 17.79 -9.76 15.46
C PRO A 135 16.90 -8.64 14.85
N PRO A 136 17.15 -7.36 15.16
CA PRO A 136 16.33 -6.25 14.66
C PRO A 136 16.10 -6.21 13.14
N PRO A 137 17.08 -6.55 12.27
CA PRO A 137 16.83 -6.62 10.83
C PRO A 137 15.78 -7.68 10.45
N ALA A 138 15.74 -8.81 11.17
CA ALA A 138 14.72 -9.83 10.96
C ALA A 138 13.35 -9.36 11.46
N LEU A 139 13.29 -8.64 12.60
CA LEU A 139 12.06 -8.02 13.08
C LEU A 139 11.49 -7.00 12.09
N ARG A 140 12.34 -6.19 11.45
CA ARG A 140 11.91 -5.25 10.40
C ARG A 140 11.25 -5.98 9.23
N ARG A 141 11.85 -7.08 8.76
CA ARG A 141 11.24 -7.93 7.73
C ARG A 141 9.89 -8.50 8.16
N VAL A 142 9.74 -8.85 9.43
CA VAL A 142 8.43 -9.29 9.97
C VAL A 142 7.42 -8.13 9.88
N VAL A 143 7.79 -6.91 10.26
CA VAL A 143 6.92 -5.72 10.14
C VAL A 143 6.52 -5.44 8.69
N ASP A 144 7.46 -5.61 7.74
CA ASP A 144 7.17 -5.47 6.30
C ASP A 144 6.13 -6.52 5.85
N LEU A 145 6.30 -7.78 6.28
CA LEU A 145 5.35 -8.85 5.97
C LEU A 145 3.97 -8.62 6.60
N LEU A 146 3.91 -8.12 7.84
CA LEU A 146 2.64 -7.75 8.49
C LEU A 146 1.93 -6.63 7.72
N SER A 147 2.70 -5.66 7.22
CA SER A 147 2.19 -4.56 6.41
C SER A 147 1.58 -5.05 5.09
N ASP A 148 2.22 -6.00 4.42
CA ASP A 148 1.73 -6.59 3.16
C ASP A 148 0.33 -7.23 3.30
N VAL A 149 -0.07 -7.62 4.51
CA VAL A 149 -1.38 -8.21 4.82
C VAL A 149 -2.24 -7.36 5.75
N LYS A 150 -1.93 -6.06 5.90
CA LYS A 150 -2.71 -5.08 6.67
C LYS A 150 -2.89 -5.43 8.16
N LEU A 151 -1.92 -6.13 8.74
CA LEU A 151 -1.83 -6.31 10.20
C LEU A 151 -1.20 -5.05 10.82
N ASN A 152 -1.75 -4.61 11.95
CA ASN A 152 -1.44 -3.32 12.56
C ASN A 152 -0.86 -3.43 13.98
N VAL A 153 -0.73 -4.65 14.51
CA VAL A 153 -0.11 -4.90 15.82
C VAL A 153 0.97 -5.99 15.72
N LEU A 154 2.16 -5.69 16.21
CA LEU A 154 3.20 -6.67 16.50
C LEU A 154 3.36 -6.78 18.02
N HIS A 155 2.96 -7.90 18.59
CA HIS A 155 3.13 -8.19 20.01
C HIS A 155 4.43 -8.95 20.22
N LEU A 156 5.40 -8.32 20.88
CA LEU A 156 6.68 -8.94 21.21
C LEU A 156 6.61 -9.52 22.64
N HIS A 157 6.76 -10.83 22.75
CA HIS A 157 6.92 -11.47 24.05
C HIS A 157 8.41 -11.42 24.42
N LEU A 158 8.74 -10.50 25.33
CA LEU A 158 10.12 -10.15 25.69
C LEU A 158 10.65 -10.89 26.92
N THR A 159 9.79 -11.58 27.68
CA THR A 159 10.09 -12.19 28.99
C THR A 159 9.37 -13.51 29.17
#